data_AF-A8V1Y1-F1
#
_entry.id   AF-A8V1Y1-F1
#
_cell.length_a   1.000
_cell.length_b   1.000
_cell.length_c   1.000
_cell.angle_alpha   90.00
_cell.angle_beta   90.00
_cell.angle_gamma   90.00
#
_symmetry.space_group_name_H-M   'P 1'
#
loop_
_entity.id
_entity.type
_entity.pdbx_description
1 polymer ?
#
loop_
_entity_poly.entity_id
_entity_poly.type
_entity_poly.pdbx_seq_one_letter_code
_entity_poly.pdbx_strand_id
1 'polypeptide(L)' 'MNRFKNVANELGKTFLNISVAVLVFLLLQPFVKGELTFKLVIMAVGGFLINVIAGSVLIYLGGDDNER' A
#
# COMPACT_ATOMS: atom_id res chain seq x y z
N MET A 1 2.43 -2.96 -24.94
CA MET A 1 2.39 -2.18 -23.69
C MET A 1 3.66 -1.31 -23.56
N ASN A 2 3.51 -0.02 -23.25
CA ASN A 2 4.64 0.92 -23.16
C ASN A 2 5.44 0.60 -21.88
N ARG A 3 6.77 0.40 -21.92
CA ARG A 3 7.54 -0.09 -20.75
C ARG A 3 7.28 0.72 -19.47
N PHE A 4 7.13 2.04 -19.61
CA PHE A 4 6.84 2.94 -18.49
C PHE A 4 5.49 2.62 -17.82
N LYS A 5 4.47 2.28 -18.59
CA LYS A 5 3.12 1.94 -18.10
C LYS A 5 3.13 0.65 -17.27
N ASN A 6 3.86 -0.37 -17.73
CA ASN A 6 4.02 -1.62 -16.98
C ASN A 6 4.70 -1.37 -15.63
N VAL A 7 5.78 -0.59 -15.65
CA VAL A 7 6.54 -0.27 -14.44
C VAL A 7 5.66 0.50 -13.45
N ALA A 8 4.89 1.48 -13.92
CA ALA A 8 3.94 2.20 -13.07
C ALA A 8 2.90 1.25 -12.46
N ASN A 9 2.30 0.34 -13.24
CA ASN A 9 1.32 -0.61 -12.73
C ASN A 9 1.91 -1.57 -11.68
N GLU A 10 3.07 -2.17 -11.94
CA GLU A 10 3.73 -3.08 -11.00
C GLU A 10 4.19 -2.38 -9.72
N LEU A 11 4.70 -1.15 -9.82
CA LEU A 11 5.00 -0.33 -8.64
C LEU A 11 3.72 -0.03 -7.87
N GLY A 12 2.64 0.34 -8.54
CA GLY A 12 1.37 0.62 -7.88
C GLY A 12 0.81 -0.56 -7.09
N LYS A 13 0.86 -1.77 -7.67
CA LYS A 13 0.52 -3.03 -6.95
C LYS A 13 1.44 -3.26 -5.75
N THR A 14 2.73 -2.96 -5.89
CA THR A 14 3.70 -3.06 -4.78
C THR A 14 3.34 -2.13 -3.63
N PHE A 15 2.99 -0.88 -3.92
CA PHE A 15 2.50 0.06 -2.91
C PHE A 15 1.24 -0.46 -2.19
N LEU A 16 0.28 -1.02 -2.92
CA LEU A 16 -0.91 -1.63 -2.30
C LEU A 16 -0.56 -2.83 -1.40
N ASN A 17 0.39 -3.67 -1.82
CA ASN A 17 0.87 -4.79 -0.98
C ASN A 17 1.55 -4.28 0.30
N ILE A 18 2.35 -3.22 0.20
CA ILE A 18 2.96 -2.56 1.37
C ILE A 18 1.88 -2.03 2.32
N SER A 19 0.82 -1.41 1.78
CA SER A 19 -0.33 -0.96 2.60
C SER A 19 -0.92 -2.10 3.44
N VAL A 20 -1.17 -3.25 2.82
CA VAL A 20 -1.70 -4.43 3.51
C VAL A 20 -0.71 -4.93 4.56
N ALA A 21 0.59 -4.99 4.23
CA ALA A 21 1.63 -5.40 5.18
C ALA A 21 1.70 -4.49 6.41
N VAL A 22 1.51 -3.17 6.25
CA VAL A 22 1.45 -2.21 7.36
C VAL A 22 0.26 -2.51 8.29
N LEU A 23 -0.91 -2.87 7.74
CA LEU A 23 -2.07 -3.26 8.54
C LEU A 23 -1.84 -4.57 9.28
N VAL A 24 -1.29 -5.59 8.59
CA VAL A 24 -0.93 -6.87 9.23
C VAL A 24 0.05 -6.65 10.36
N PHE A 25 1.09 -5.82 10.13
CA PHE A 25 2.04 -5.46 11.17
C PHE A 25 1.34 -4.81 12.37
N LEU A 26 0.47 -3.83 12.15
CA LEU A 26 -0.29 -3.18 13.23
C LEU A 26 -1.14 -4.19 14.03
N LEU A 27 -1.80 -5.13 13.36
CA LEU A 27 -2.61 -6.18 14.00
C LEU A 27 -1.77 -7.17 14.80
N LEU A 28 -0.51 -7.40 14.41
CA LEU A 28 0.41 -8.27 15.13
C LEU A 28 1.06 -7.62 16.35
N GLN A 29 1.12 -6.28 16.40
CA GLN A 29 1.82 -5.55 17.48
C GLN A 29 1.35 -5.88 18.91
N PRO A 30 0.05 -6.07 19.20
CA PRO A 30 -0.40 -6.53 20.52
C PRO A 30 0.23 -7.87 20.94
N PHE A 31 0.46 -8.79 20.00
CA PHE A 31 1.02 -10.12 20.28
C PHE A 31 2.54 -10.10 20.42
N VAL A 32 3.22 -9.18 19.73
CA VAL A 32 4.69 -9.05 19.76
C VAL A 32 5.18 -8.23 20.95
N LYS A 33 4.48 -7.12 21.26
CA LYS A 33 4.92 -6.17 22.30
C LYS A 33 4.00 -6.11 23.52
N GLY A 34 2.85 -6.78 23.50
CA GLY A 34 1.87 -6.72 24.59
C GLY A 34 1.07 -5.41 24.65
N GLU A 35 1.32 -4.47 23.74
CA GLU A 35 0.67 -3.16 23.73
C GLU A 35 0.48 -2.61 22.30
N LEU A 36 -0.64 -1.91 22.11
CA LEU A 36 -0.94 -1.16 20.88
C LEU A 36 -1.09 0.30 21.24
N THR A 37 -0.08 1.11 20.95
CA THR A 37 -0.13 2.54 21.29
C THR A 37 -0.90 3.33 20.22
N PHE A 38 -1.63 4.35 20.65
CA PHE A 38 -2.37 5.24 19.74
C PHE A 38 -1.46 5.89 18.68
N LYS A 39 -0.22 6.24 19.08
CA LYS A 39 0.81 6.77 18.18
C LYS A 39 1.12 5.80 17.03
N LEU A 40 1.25 4.51 17.34
CA LEU A 40 1.53 3.46 16.36
C LEU A 40 0.34 3.25 15.41
N VAL A 41 -0.89 3.32 15.93
CA VAL A 41 -2.11 3.26 15.11
C VAL A 41 -2.13 4.42 14.11
N ILE A 42 -1.88 5.65 14.54
CA ILE A 42 -1.85 6.82 13.65
C ILE A 42 -0.77 6.65 12.57
N MET A 43 0.43 6.21 12.94
CA MET A 43 1.51 5.99 11.96
C MET A 43 1.13 4.94 10.92
N ALA A 44 0.54 3.83 11.36
CA ALA A 44 0.12 2.76 10.46
C ALA A 44 -1.03 3.18 9.55
N VAL A 45 -2.04 3.87 10.08
CA VAL A 45 -3.16 4.40 9.27
C VAL A 45 -2.67 5.46 8.28
N GLY A 46 -1.83 6.39 8.73
CA GLY A 46 -1.25 7.41 7.85
C GLY A 46 -0.39 6.79 6.73
N GLY A 47 0.47 5.84 7.09
CA GLY A 47 1.29 5.09 6.13
C GLY A 47 0.43 4.28 5.16
N PHE A 48 -0.63 3.63 5.63
CA PHE A 48 -1.59 2.91 4.80
C PHE A 48 -2.23 3.85 3.76
N LEU A 49 -2.75 4.99 4.19
CA LEU A 49 -3.41 5.94 3.28
C LEU A 49 -2.45 6.48 2.22
N ILE A 50 -1.23 6.84 2.60
CA ILE A 50 -0.20 7.32 1.66
C ILE A 50 0.10 6.25 0.61
N ASN A 51 0.33 5.00 1.03
CA ASN A 51 0.64 3.91 0.10
C ASN A 51 -0.56 3.55 -0.78
N VAL A 52 -1.80 3.57 -0.27
CA VAL A 52 -3.01 3.37 -1.08
C VAL A 52 -3.13 4.47 -2.15
N ILE A 53 -3.01 5.74 -1.77
CA ILE A 53 -3.12 6.86 -2.71
C ILE A 53 -2.02 6.76 -3.78
N ALA A 54 -0.76 6.56 -3.37
CA ALA A 54 0.35 6.43 -4.30
C ALA A 54 0.18 5.22 -5.24
N GLY A 55 -0.24 4.07 -4.70
CA GLY A 55 -0.51 2.86 -5.45
C GLY A 55 -1.62 3.03 -6.48
N SER A 56 -2.76 3.59 -6.07
CA SER A 56 -3.89 3.87 -6.96
C SER A 56 -3.53 4.85 -8.07
N VAL A 57 -2.78 5.92 -7.77
CA VAL A 57 -2.30 6.88 -8.79
C VAL A 57 -1.38 6.19 -9.80
N LEU A 58 -0.45 5.36 -9.34
CA LEU A 58 0.48 4.63 -10.21
C LEU A 58 -0.23 3.62 -11.11
N ILE A 59 -1.22 2.89 -10.58
CA ILE A 59 -2.05 1.96 -11.39
C ILE A 59 -2.86 2.74 -12.43
N TYR A 60 -3.51 3.84 -12.02
CA TYR A 60 -4.26 4.69 -12.93
C TYR A 60 -3.39 5.25 -14.08
N LEU A 61 -2.19 5.72 -13.78
CA LEU A 61 -1.23 6.20 -14.79
C LEU A 61 -0.63 5.07 -15.64
N GLY A 62 -0.50 3.87 -15.06
CA GLY A 62 -0.11 2.66 -15.78
C GLY A 62 -1.12 2.30 -16.87
N GLY A 63 -2.41 2.51 -16.61
CA GLY A 63 -3.49 2.13 -17.51
C GLY A 63 -3.65 0.60 -17.52
N ASP A 64 -4.90 0.16 -17.43
CA ASP A 64 -5.22 -1.26 -17.48
C ASP A 64 -5.31 -1.70 -18.94
N ASP A 65 -4.44 -2.61 -19.38
CA ASP A 65 -4.60 -3.30 -20.68
C ASP A 65 -5.81 -4.28 -20.62
N ASN A 66 -6.45 -4.44 -19.45
CA ASN A 66 -7.63 -5.27 -19.20
C ASN A 66 -8.98 -4.61 -19.55
N GLU A 67 -9.00 -3.36 -20.04
CA GLU A 67 -10.21 -2.70 -20.60
C GLU A 67 -10.38 -2.94 -22.12
N ARG A 68 -10.00 -4.13 -22.64
CA ARG A 68 -10.36 -4.54 -24.02
C ARG A 68 -10.95 -5.93 -24.08
#